data_AF-A0A380PUR9-F1
#
_entry.id   AF-A0A380PUR9-F1
#
_cell.length_a   1.000
_cell.length_b   1.000
_cell.length_c   1.000
_cell.angle_alpha   90.00
_cell.angle_beta   90.00
_cell.angle_gamma   90.00
#
_symmetry.space_group_name_H-M   'P 1'
#
loop_
_entity.id
_entity.type
_entity.pdbx_description
1 polymer ?
#
loop_
_entity_poly.entity_id
_entity_poly.type
_entity_poly.pdbx_seq_one_letter_code
_entity_poly.pdbx_strand_id
1 'polypeptide(L)'
;MTKEQMEILIAMHMGQCTAMVHLARLFSELANMDKEVVAKSFKATADLIGDNVKNKEIIAMVLNQIAAGIETSGKSGDEQMEQIRKLLH
;
A
#
# COMPACT_ATOMS: atom_id res chain seq x y z
N MET A 1 24.11 -1.39 -11.52
CA MET A 1 23.08 -0.55 -10.90
C MET A 1 23.78 0.43 -9.97
N THR A 2 23.56 1.73 -10.14
CA THR A 2 24.14 2.75 -9.25
C THR A 2 23.26 2.94 -8.00
N LYS A 3 23.82 3.54 -6.95
CA LYS A 3 23.08 3.87 -5.72
C LYS A 3 21.85 4.75 -6.01
N GLU A 4 22.04 5.77 -6.84
CA GLU A 4 20.98 6.70 -7.26
C GLU A 4 19.83 5.98 -7.99
N GLN A 5 20.15 5.06 -8.90
CA GLN A 5 19.14 4.24 -9.57
C GLN A 5 18.34 3.37 -8.59
N MET A 6 19.01 2.83 -7.56
CA MET A 6 18.35 2.03 -6.52
C MET A 6 17.43 2.91 -5.65
N GLU A 7 17.87 4.11 -5.28
CA GLU A 7 17.05 5.06 -4.51
C GLU A 7 15.78 5.48 -5.26
N ILE A 8 15.88 5.72 -6.57
CA ILE A 8 14.71 6.01 -7.42
C ILE A 8 13.73 4.83 -7.44
N LEU A 9 14.22 3.59 -7.59
CA LEU A 9 13.36 2.41 -7.59
C LEU A 9 12.65 2.22 -6.24
N ILE A 10 13.35 2.45 -5.13
CA ILE A 10 12.76 2.42 -3.79
C ILE A 10 11.67 3.49 -3.66
N ALA A 11 11.95 4.72 -4.07
CA ALA A 11 10.99 5.82 -4.01
C ALA A 11 9.73 5.52 -4.85
N MET A 12 9.91 5.01 -6.07
CA MET A 12 8.81 4.60 -6.94
C MET A 12 7.97 3.49 -6.29
N HIS A 13 8.61 2.48 -5.72
CA HIS A 13 7.90 1.37 -5.06
C HIS A 13 7.12 1.83 -3.83
N MET A 14 7.71 2.70 -3.00
CA MET A 14 7.02 3.27 -1.84
C MET A 14 5.85 4.17 -2.24
N GLY A 15 6.00 4.94 -3.32
CA GLY A 15 4.91 5.73 -3.91
C GLY A 15 3.75 4.84 -4.37
N GLN A 16 4.04 3.72 -5.03
CA GLN A 16 3.02 2.76 -5.45
C GLN A 16 2.28 2.13 -4.26
N CYS A 17 3.01 1.72 -3.21
CA CYS A 17 2.39 1.17 -2.01
C CYS A 17 1.46 2.19 -1.32
N THR A 18 1.90 3.45 -1.26
CA THR A 18 1.13 4.56 -0.69
C THR A 18 -0.15 4.82 -1.49
N ALA A 19 -0.04 4.86 -2.83
CA ALA A 19 -1.21 4.98 -3.71
C ALA A 19 -2.20 3.82 -3.51
N MET A 20 -1.71 2.61 -3.29
CA MET A 20 -2.55 1.44 -3.05
C MET A 20 -3.30 1.51 -1.71
N VAL A 21 -2.65 1.99 -0.65
CA VAL A 21 -3.29 2.27 0.64
C VAL A 21 -4.39 3.32 0.49
N HIS A 22 -4.12 4.41 -0.25
CA HIS A 22 -5.11 5.44 -0.53
C HIS A 22 -6.33 4.89 -1.30
N LEU A 23 -6.10 4.11 -2.35
CA LEU A 23 -7.17 3.48 -3.13
C LEU A 23 -8.00 2.51 -2.28
N ALA A 24 -7.35 1.68 -1.45
CA ALA A 24 -8.04 0.76 -0.56
C ALA A 24 -8.94 1.49 0.44
N ARG A 25 -8.48 2.64 0.95
CA ARG A 25 -9.29 3.50 1.81
C ARG A 25 -10.47 4.11 1.05
N LEU A 26 -10.23 4.72 -0.11
CA LEU A 26 -11.30 5.29 -0.95
C LEU A 26 -12.36 4.23 -1.26
N PHE A 27 -11.93 3.01 -1.59
CA PHE A 27 -12.82 1.87 -1.78
C PHE A 27 -13.64 1.55 -0.53
N SER A 28 -13.01 1.49 0.66
CA SER A 28 -13.73 1.23 1.92
C SER A 28 -14.80 2.29 2.20
N GLU A 29 -14.50 3.56 1.95
CA GLU A 29 -15.43 4.68 2.13
C GLU A 29 -16.59 4.60 1.15
N LEU A 30 -16.31 4.38 -0.14
CA LEU A 30 -17.34 4.25 -1.19
C LEU A 30 -18.23 3.02 -1.02
N ALA A 31 -17.67 1.91 -0.53
CA ALA A 31 -18.40 0.68 -0.24
C ALA A 31 -19.13 0.72 1.12
N ASN A 32 -18.95 1.79 1.92
CA ASN A 32 -19.42 1.89 3.29
C ASN A 32 -19.02 0.68 4.15
N MET A 33 -17.76 0.27 4.01
CA MET A 33 -17.17 -0.88 4.69
C MET A 33 -16.08 -0.43 5.64
N ASP A 34 -15.90 -1.20 6.71
CA ASP A 34 -14.80 -0.98 7.65
C ASP A 34 -13.46 -1.27 6.96
N LYS A 35 -12.49 -0.34 7.09
CA LYS A 35 -11.20 -0.45 6.40
C LYS A 35 -10.40 -1.68 6.89
N GLU A 36 -10.66 -2.12 8.10
CA GLU A 36 -10.13 -3.32 8.73
C GLU A 36 -10.54 -4.59 7.94
N VAL A 37 -11.70 -4.58 7.30
CA VAL A 37 -12.14 -5.68 6.41
C VAL A 37 -11.26 -5.71 5.15
N VAL A 38 -10.96 -4.54 4.59
CA VAL A 38 -10.07 -4.43 3.42
C VAL A 38 -8.65 -4.86 3.79
N ALA A 39 -8.11 -4.39 4.92
CA ALA A 39 -6.79 -4.79 5.40
C ALA A 39 -6.68 -6.31 5.64
N LYS A 40 -7.71 -6.92 6.24
CA LYS A 40 -7.78 -8.37 6.42
C LYS A 40 -7.76 -9.12 5.08
N SER A 41 -8.40 -8.60 4.05
CA SER A 41 -8.36 -9.18 2.70
C SER A 41 -6.94 -9.24 2.13
N PHE A 42 -6.16 -8.17 2.31
CA PHE A 42 -4.74 -8.16 1.91
C PHE A 42 -3.91 -9.20 2.69
N LYS A 43 -4.10 -9.29 4.02
CA LYS A 43 -3.43 -10.29 4.86
C LYS A 43 -3.77 -11.72 4.46
N ALA A 44 -5.06 -12.00 4.26
CA ALA A 44 -5.53 -13.31 3.80
C ALA A 44 -4.93 -13.68 2.44
N THR A 45 -4.79 -12.71 1.53
CA THR A 45 -4.13 -12.93 0.24
C THR A 45 -2.66 -13.30 0.41
N ALA A 46 -1.95 -12.68 1.37
CA ALA A 46 -0.56 -13.01 1.68
C ALA A 46 -0.40 -14.45 2.20
N ASP A 47 -1.33 -14.90 3.04
CA ASP A 47 -1.33 -16.26 3.60
C ASP A 47 -1.65 -17.35 2.57
N LEU A 48 -2.42 -16.99 1.53
CA LEU A 48 -2.87 -17.91 0.48
C LEU A 48 -1.90 -18.02 -0.71
N ILE A 49 -0.76 -17.32 -0.71
CA ILE A 49 0.22 -17.43 -1.79
C ILE A 49 0.78 -18.85 -1.82
N GLY A 50 0.62 -19.54 -2.95
CA GLY A 50 1.16 -20.89 -3.15
C GLY A 50 2.69 -20.93 -3.16
N ASP A 51 3.26 -22.05 -2.70
CA ASP A 51 4.73 -22.22 -2.63
C ASP A 51 5.42 -22.26 -3.99
N ASN A 52 4.66 -22.41 -5.07
CA ASN A 52 5.14 -22.35 -6.45
C ASN A 52 5.30 -20.92 -6.99
N VAL A 53 4.90 -19.90 -6.22
CA VAL A 53 5.00 -18.49 -6.63
C VAL A 53 6.40 -17.96 -6.35
N LYS A 54 7.08 -17.51 -7.40
CA LYS A 54 8.40 -16.88 -7.27
C LYS A 54 8.30 -15.63 -6.40
N ASN A 55 9.24 -15.48 -5.46
CA ASN A 55 9.31 -14.34 -4.53
C ASN A 55 8.09 -14.24 -3.60
N LYS A 56 7.44 -15.37 -3.28
CA LYS A 56 6.29 -15.43 -2.37
C LYS A 56 6.48 -14.60 -1.11
N GLU A 57 7.65 -14.69 -0.48
CA GLU A 57 7.96 -13.99 0.77
C GLU A 57 7.95 -12.48 0.60
N ILE A 58 8.50 -11.98 -0.52
CA ILE A 58 8.52 -10.55 -0.84
C ILE A 58 7.09 -10.06 -1.13
N ILE A 59 6.31 -10.83 -1.88
CA ILE A 59 4.92 -10.48 -2.19
C ILE A 59 4.09 -10.44 -0.90
N ALA A 60 4.21 -11.47 -0.05
CA ALA A 60 3.54 -11.52 1.25
C ALA A 60 3.95 -10.34 2.15
N MET A 61 5.24 -9.98 2.17
CA MET A 61 5.73 -8.81 2.89
C MET A 61 5.08 -7.51 2.40
N VAL A 62 5.00 -7.29 1.08
CA VAL A 62 4.39 -6.09 0.50
C VAL A 62 2.89 -6.03 0.80
N LEU A 63 2.16 -7.14 0.66
CA LEU A 63 0.73 -7.20 1.00
C LEU A 63 0.49 -6.87 2.48
N ASN A 64 1.33 -7.38 3.38
CA ASN A 64 1.25 -7.06 4.81
C ASN A 64 1.59 -5.60 5.12
N GLN A 65 2.54 -4.99 4.41
CA GLN A 65 2.84 -3.56 4.52
C GLN A 65 1.65 -2.70 4.08
N ILE A 66 1.00 -3.05 2.97
CA ILE A 66 -0.20 -2.35 2.50
C ILE A 66 -1.33 -2.50 3.53
N ALA A 67 -1.56 -3.71 4.06
CA ALA A 67 -2.57 -3.93 5.09
C ALA A 67 -2.32 -3.07 6.35
N ALA A 68 -1.08 -2.99 6.83
CA ALA A 68 -0.71 -2.13 7.94
C ALA A 68 -0.91 -0.63 7.61
N GLY A 69 -0.61 -0.22 6.38
CA GLY A 69 -0.89 1.13 5.89
C GLY A 69 -2.39 1.46 5.91
N ILE A 70 -3.24 0.52 5.50
CA ILE A 70 -4.70 0.68 5.55
C ILE A 70 -5.17 0.81 7.01
N GLU A 71 -4.73 -0.09 7.89
CA GLU A 71 -5.11 -0.08 9.32
C GLU A 71 -4.73 1.26 9.99
N THR A 72 -3.53 1.75 9.71
CA THR A 72 -3.00 3.01 10.27
C THR A 72 -3.48 4.27 9.54
N SER A 73 -4.14 4.13 8.38
CA SER A 73 -4.68 5.28 7.64
C SER A 73 -5.85 5.90 8.42
N GLY A 74 -5.55 6.96 9.19
CA GLY A 74 -6.55 7.82 9.83
C GLY A 74 -7.18 8.77 8.81
N LYS A 75 -8.16 9.60 9.21
CA LYS A 75 -8.85 10.57 8.31
C LYS A 75 -7.93 11.56 7.58
N SER A 76 -6.63 11.60 7.91
CA SER A 76 -5.52 12.41 7.35
C SER A 76 -5.17 12.21 5.86
N GLY A 77 -5.97 11.48 5.08
CA GLY A 77 -5.72 11.26 3.65
C GLY A 77 -5.82 12.57 2.84
N ASP A 78 -6.66 13.50 3.29
CA ASP A 78 -6.76 14.85 2.71
C ASP A 78 -5.48 15.66 2.94
N GLU A 79 -4.85 15.55 4.10
CA GLU A 79 -3.58 16.23 4.40
C GLU A 79 -2.40 15.65 3.59
N GLN A 80 -2.38 14.33 3.37
CA GLN A 80 -1.34 13.67 2.58
C GLN A 80 -1.47 13.94 1.08
N MET A 81 -2.70 13.94 0.54
CA MET A 81 -2.95 14.33 -0.87
C MET A 81 -2.59 15.79 -1.12
N GLU A 82 -2.81 16.67 -0.15
CA GLU A 82 -2.44 18.08 -0.24
C GLU A 82 -0.91 18.28 -0.18
N GLN A 83 -0.18 17.47 0.59
CA GLN A 83 1.28 17.46 0.57
C GLN A 83 1.86 16.92 -0.74
N ILE A 84 1.26 15.89 -1.32
CA ILE A 84 1.68 15.36 -2.64
C ILE A 84 1.43 16.39 -3.75
N ARG A 85 0.30 17.10 -3.73
CA ARG A 85 0.05 18.22 -4.66
C ARG A 85 1.10 19.32 -4.57
N LYS A 86 1.52 19.69 -3.36
CA LYS A 86 2.58 20.69 -3.13
C LYS A 86 3.97 20.26 -3.60
N LEU A 87 4.20 18.97 -3.79
CA LEU A 87 5.47 18.44 -4.31
C LEU A 87 5.48 18.33 -5.85
N LEU A 88 4.31 18.36 -6.48
CA LEU A 88 4.12 18.23 -7.93
C LEU A 88 3.82 19.58 -8.63
N HIS A 89 3.72 20.66 -7.86
CA HIS A 89 3.60 22.05 -8.31
C HIS A 89 4.77 22.87 -7.77
#